data_AF-A0A6C0IYP5-F1
#
_entry.id   AF-A0A6C0IYP5-F1
#
_cell.length_a   1.000
_cell.length_b   1.000
_cell.length_c   1.000
_cell.angle_alpha   90.00
_cell.angle_beta   90.00
_cell.angle_gamma   90.00
#
_symmetry.space_group_name_H-M   'P 1'
#
loop_
_entity.id
_entity.type
_entity.pdbx_description
1 polymer ?
#
loop_
_entity_poly.entity_id
_entity_poly.type
_entity_poly.pdbx_seq_one_letter_code
_entity_poly.pdbx_strand_id
1 'polypeptide(L)'
;MSQGRKEEENVDLTEYKKILHIKKIKYNQLIKEIEHEILQTNVLIAKKCEEKNDGHLWIRERESCMYGESFTYCKHCNTDYYNRSYMH
;
A
#
# COMPACT_ATOMS: atom_id res chain seq x y z
N MET A 1 3.97 60.65 9.86
CA MET A 1 4.87 59.97 8.90
C MET A 1 4.45 58.51 8.82
N SER A 2 4.30 58.06 7.58
CA SER A 2 4.15 56.69 7.03
C SER A 2 3.38 55.62 7.82
N GLN A 3 2.21 55.31 7.26
CA GLN A 3 1.48 54.06 7.38
C GLN A 3 2.40 52.86 7.11
N GLY A 4 2.42 51.89 8.02
CA GLY A 4 2.90 50.53 7.76
C GLY A 4 1.73 49.57 7.83
N ARG A 5 0.91 49.51 6.78
CA ARG A 5 -0.10 48.45 6.62
C ARG A 5 0.66 47.13 6.51
N LYS A 6 0.50 46.25 7.50
CA LYS A 6 0.79 44.83 7.32
C LYS A 6 -0.21 44.32 6.29
N GLU A 7 0.26 44.09 5.07
CA GLU A 7 -0.46 43.34 4.06
C GLU A 7 -0.54 41.90 4.57
N GLU A 8 -1.57 41.61 5.37
CA GLU A 8 -1.98 40.24 5.60
C GLU A 8 -2.46 39.72 4.25
N GLU A 9 -1.65 38.88 3.62
CA GLU A 9 -2.03 38.08 2.46
C GLU A 9 -3.29 37.30 2.84
N ASN A 10 -4.45 37.88 2.51
CA ASN A 10 -5.75 37.29 2.73
C ASN A 10 -5.94 36.20 1.68
N VAL A 11 -5.20 35.09 1.86
CA VAL A 11 -5.36 33.87 1.08
C VAL A 11 -6.79 33.43 1.33
N ASP A 12 -7.63 33.49 0.30
CA ASP A 12 -8.99 32.99 0.37
C ASP A 12 -8.93 31.51 0.79
N LEU A 13 -9.22 31.28 2.07
CA LEU A 13 -9.17 29.96 2.70
C LEU A 13 -10.09 28.97 1.98
N THR A 14 -11.15 29.47 1.32
CA THR A 14 -12.05 28.67 0.50
C THR A 14 -11.35 28.17 -0.75
N GLU A 15 -10.58 29.02 -1.43
CA GLU A 15 -9.82 28.64 -2.62
C GLU A 15 -8.66 27.70 -2.26
N TYR A 16 -7.94 28.00 -1.17
CA TYR A 16 -6.88 27.12 -0.69
C TYR A 16 -7.40 25.71 -0.33
N LYS A 17 -8.59 25.63 0.30
CA LYS A 17 -9.24 24.35 0.58
C LYS A 17 -9.54 23.54 -0.68
N LYS A 18 -9.97 24.19 -1.77
CA LYS A 18 -10.17 23.50 -3.07
C LYS A 18 -8.86 22.95 -3.62
N ILE A 19 -7.79 23.74 -3.57
CA ILE A 19 -6.45 23.31 -4.00
C ILE A 19 -6.00 22.07 -3.21
N LEU A 20 -6.21 22.06 -1.89
CA LEU A 20 -5.89 20.90 -1.04
C LEU A 20 -6.72 19.67 -1.41
N HIS A 21 -8.01 19.82 -1.73
CA HIS A 21 -8.83 18.70 -2.20
C HIS A 21 -8.34 18.11 -3.52
N ILE A 22 -7.95 18.96 -4.48
CA ILE A 22 -7.38 18.51 -5.76
C ILE A 22 -6.08 17.74 -5.51
N LYS A 23 -5.19 18.27 -4.65
CA LYS A 23 -3.95 17.58 -4.25
C LYS A 23 -4.25 16.23 -3.61
N LYS A 24 -5.22 16.16 -2.69
CA LYS A 24 -5.64 14.91 -2.05
C LYS A 24 -6.09 13.87 -3.07
N ILE A 25 -6.92 14.25 -4.04
CA ILE A 25 -7.38 13.35 -5.10
C ILE A 25 -6.18 12.83 -5.89
N LYS A 26 -5.26 13.72 -6.30
CA LYS A 26 -4.04 13.34 -7.03
C LYS A 26 -3.17 12.36 -6.24
N TYR A 27 -2.90 12.64 -4.96
CA TYR A 27 -2.08 11.74 -4.14
C TYR A 27 -2.75 10.40 -3.90
N ASN A 28 -4.07 10.37 -3.70
CA ASN A 28 -4.81 9.12 -3.59
C ASN A 28 -4.74 8.28 -4.87
N GLN A 29 -4.71 8.92 -6.05
CA GLN A 29 -4.51 8.23 -7.32
C GLN A 29 -3.12 7.59 -7.38
N LEU A 30 -2.08 8.35 -7.04
CA LEU A 30 -0.70 7.85 -7.00
C LEU A 30 -0.53 6.71 -6.00
N ILE A 31 -1.17 6.77 -4.84
CA ILE A 31 -1.17 5.68 -3.85
C ILE A 31 -1.75 4.40 -4.47
N LYS A 32 -2.89 4.51 -5.17
CA LYS A 32 -3.51 3.35 -5.84
C LYS A 32 -2.62 2.76 -6.94
N GLU A 33 -1.93 3.60 -7.69
CA GLU A 33 -0.97 3.16 -8.71
C GLU A 33 0.18 2.38 -8.08
N ILE A 34 0.77 2.91 -7.00
CA ILE A 34 1.84 2.23 -6.24
C ILE A 34 1.33 0.91 -5.64
N GLU A 35 0.13 0.89 -5.05
CA GLU A 35 -0.48 -0.34 -4.53
C GLU A 35 -0.67 -1.39 -5.62
N HIS A 36 -1.06 -0.96 -6.84
CA HIS A 36 -1.16 -1.85 -7.99
C HIS A 36 0.21 -2.41 -8.41
N GLU A 37 1.24 -1.57 -8.48
CA GLU A 37 2.61 -2.01 -8.79
C GLU A 37 3.17 -2.99 -7.76
N ILE A 38 2.90 -2.76 -6.47
CA ILE A 38 3.25 -3.68 -5.39
C ILE A 38 2.57 -5.03 -5.61
N LEU A 39 1.27 -5.02 -5.94
CA LEU A 39 0.53 -6.25 -6.24
C LEU A 39 1.14 -7.02 -7.41
N GLN A 40 1.42 -6.35 -8.54
CA GLN A 40 2.05 -6.98 -9.70
C GLN A 40 3.44 -7.54 -9.35
N THR A 41 4.21 -6.80 -8.57
CA THR A 41 5.54 -7.24 -8.12
C THR A 41 5.44 -8.49 -7.25
N ASN A 42 4.47 -8.55 -6.33
CA ASN A 42 4.23 -9.72 -5.50
C ASN A 42 3.84 -10.95 -6.32
N VAL A 43 3.01 -10.77 -7.35
CA VAL A 43 2.68 -11.84 -8.32
C VAL A 43 3.93 -12.38 -9.00
N LEU A 44 4.83 -11.50 -9.45
CA LEU A 44 6.10 -11.90 -10.08
C LEU A 44 7.04 -12.62 -9.11
N ILE A 45 7.11 -12.18 -7.85
CA ILE A 45 7.89 -12.84 -6.80
C ILE A 45 7.36 -14.25 -6.57
N ALA A 46 6.04 -14.41 -6.46
CA ALA A 46 5.41 -15.72 -6.24
C ALA A 46 5.68 -16.67 -7.40
N LYS A 47 5.50 -16.23 -8.66
CA LYS A 47 5.81 -17.02 -9.86
C LYS A 47 7.28 -17.46 -9.90
N LYS A 48 8.21 -16.54 -9.63
CA LYS A 48 9.64 -16.86 -9.55
C LYS A 48 9.98 -17.82 -8.41
N CYS A 49 9.24 -17.79 -7.31
CA CYS A 49 9.42 -18.72 -6.21
C CYS A 49 9.01 -20.14 -6.62
N GLU A 50 7.87 -20.27 -7.29
CA GLU A 50 7.37 -21.54 -7.84
C GLU A 50 8.36 -22.13 -8.85
N GLU A 51 8.83 -21.33 -9.82
CA GLU A 51 9.82 -21.76 -10.82
C GLU A 51 11.16 -22.22 -10.21
N LYS A 52 11.62 -21.55 -9.14
CA LYS A 52 12.92 -21.86 -8.52
C LYS A 52 12.90 -23.07 -7.58
N ASN A 53 11.76 -23.32 -6.94
CA ASN A 53 11.63 -24.34 -5.90
C ASN A 53 10.72 -25.51 -6.30
N ASP A 54 10.30 -25.57 -7.57
CA ASP A 54 9.35 -26.57 -8.10
C ASP A 54 8.03 -26.59 -7.30
N GLY A 55 7.55 -25.39 -6.95
CA GLY A 55 6.39 -25.19 -6.08
C GLY A 55 6.64 -24.26 -4.89
N HIS A 56 5.57 -23.97 -4.15
CA HIS A 56 5.65 -23.21 -2.91
C HIS A 56 5.78 -24.13 -1.70
N LEU A 57 6.75 -23.84 -0.82
CA LEU A 57 6.87 -24.49 0.48
C LEU A 57 5.94 -23.82 1.50
N TRP A 58 4.75 -24.40 1.69
CA TRP A 58 3.75 -23.88 2.61
C TRP A 58 4.04 -24.28 4.06
N ILE A 59 4.11 -23.29 4.94
CA ILE A 59 4.22 -23.50 6.38
C ILE A 59 3.03 -22.85 7.08
N ARG A 60 2.55 -23.52 8.12
CA ARG A 60 1.46 -23.04 8.96
C ARG A 60 2.00 -22.71 10.34
N GLU A 61 1.77 -21.48 10.77
CA GLU A 61 2.14 -21.01 12.10
C GLU A 61 0.89 -20.61 12.87
N ARG A 62 1.00 -20.62 14.20
CA ARG A 62 -0.06 -20.21 15.11
C ARG A 62 0.52 -19.29 16.16
N GLU A 63 -0.15 -18.18 16.41
CA GLU A 63 0.27 -17.27 17.46
C GLU A 63 0.21 -17.93 18.83
N SER A 64 1.19 -17.60 19.68
CA SER A 64 1.29 -18.13 21.04
C SER A 64 0.38 -17.33 22.00
N CYS A 65 -0.93 -17.42 21.81
CA CYS A 65 -1.91 -16.88 22.76
C CYS A 65 -3.20 -17.72 22.76
N MET A 66 -4.03 -17.56 23.80
CA MET A 66 -5.27 -18.36 23.95
C MET A 66 -6.22 -18.23 22.76
N TYR A 67 -6.19 -17.09 22.07
CA TYR A 67 -7.01 -16.79 20.89
C TYR A 67 -6.19 -16.67 19.61
N GLY A 68 -4.99 -17.25 19.59
CA GLY A 68 -4.02 -17.04 18.50
C GLY A 68 -4.51 -17.56 17.17
N GLU A 69 -4.38 -16.71 16.14
CA GLU A 69 -4.78 -17.04 14.77
C GLU A 69 -3.77 -18.00 14.12
N SER A 70 -4.25 -18.74 13.12
CA SER A 70 -3.38 -19.56 12.27
C SER A 70 -3.19 -18.87 10.93
N PHE A 71 -1.94 -18.77 10.48
CA PHE A 71 -1.61 -18.26 9.15
C PHE A 71 -0.81 -19.31 8.38
N THR A 72 -1.10 -19.42 7.09
CA THR A 72 -0.38 -20.32 6.18
C THR A 72 0.26 -19.48 5.09
N TYR A 73 1.57 -19.55 4.97
CA TYR A 73 2.33 -18.75 4.02
C TYR A 73 3.50 -19.54 3.43
N CYS A 74 4.01 -19.07 2.30
CA CYS A 74 5.18 -19.70 1.69
C CYS A 74 6.46 -19.28 2.43
N LYS A 75 7.27 -20.23 2.89
CA LYS A 75 8.52 -19.96 3.61
C LYS A 75 9.54 -19.13 2.81
N HIS A 76 9.46 -19.17 1.47
CA HIS A 76 10.44 -18.53 0.59
C HIS A 76 10.03 -17.12 0.14
N CYS A 77 8.75 -16.90 -0.14
CA CYS A 77 8.26 -15.62 -0.66
C CYS A 77 7.25 -14.91 0.26
N ASN A 78 6.91 -15.49 1.41
CA ASN A 78 5.94 -14.98 2.39
C ASN A 78 4.56 -14.68 1.83
N THR A 79 4.24 -15.20 0.64
CA THR A 79 2.90 -15.09 0.07
C THR A 79 1.94 -15.92 0.91
N ASP A 80 0.78 -15.36 1.20
CA ASP A 80 -0.30 -16.03 1.91
C ASP A 80 -0.95 -17.10 1.02
N TYR A 81 -1.23 -18.27 1.58
CA TYR A 81 -1.84 -19.41 0.86
C TYR A 81 -3.23 -19.08 0.29
N TYR A 82 -4.01 -18.28 0.99
CA TYR A 82 -5.35 -17.88 0.57
C TYR A 82 -5.35 -16.74 -0.45
N ASN A 83 -4.20 -16.09 -0.65
CA ASN A 83 -4.06 -15.03 -1.64
C ASN A 83 -3.87 -15.62 -3.05
N ARG A 84 -4.98 -15.80 -3.77
CA ARG A 84 -5.01 -16.36 -5.13
C ARG A 84 -4.63 -15.38 -6.24
N SER A 85 -4.13 -14.19 -5.91
CA SER A 85 -3.87 -13.13 -6.91
C SER A 85 -2.85 -13.52 -8.00
N TYR A 86 -2.07 -14.58 -7.80
CA TYR A 86 -1.07 -15.06 -8.74
C TYR A 86 -1.36 -16.47 -9.33
N MET A 87 -2.50 -17.10 -8.98
CA MET A 87 -2.87 -18.46 -9.42
C MET A 87 -3.64 -18.49 -10.76
N HIS A 88 -3.47 -17.47 -11.62
CA HIS A 88 -4.11 -17.36 -12.93
C HIS A 88 -3.07 -17.19 -14.06
#